data_AF-A0A923BK51-F1
#
_entry.id   AF-A0A923BK51-F1
#
_cell.length_a   1.000
_cell.length_b   1.000
_cell.length_c   1.000
_cell.angle_alpha   90.00
_cell.angle_beta   90.00
_cell.angle_gamma   90.00
#
_symmetry.space_group_name_H-M   'P 1'
#
loop_
_entity.id
_entity.type
_entity.pdbx_description
1 polymer ?
#
loop_
_entity_poly.entity_id
_entity_poly.type
_entity_poly.pdbx_seq_one_letter_code
_entity_poly.pdbx_strand_id
1 'polypeptide(L)'
;MRTAHMVVLICLAGAWASPGCAPNTTIGAGVAYPAQLGQARTLDIQAFSDGVRLTMTNTTGGTIRDARVWVNAYYQLAIEPWAPGQTVVLSLDEFRDEYDAPYRAGGFFAGRNPDKVYQVQIEHADRLDGVVLVKSR
;
A
#
# COMPACT_ATOMS: atom_id res chain seq x y z
N MET A 1 -18.75 16.10 75.38
CA MET A 1 -18.37 17.32 74.62
C MET A 1 -17.26 16.89 73.67
N ARG A 2 -17.51 16.34 72.47
CA ARG A 2 -18.11 16.91 71.23
C ARG A 2 -17.33 18.12 70.69
N THR A 3 -16.31 17.86 69.88
CA THR A 3 -15.85 18.64 68.70
C THR A 3 -14.92 17.73 67.88
N ALA A 4 -15.47 16.99 66.92
CA ALA A 4 -15.65 17.38 65.51
C ALA A 4 -14.39 17.09 64.65
N HIS A 5 -14.39 15.90 64.06
CA HIS A 5 -13.71 15.63 62.80
C HIS A 5 -14.26 16.58 61.73
N MET A 6 -13.43 17.40 61.09
CA MET A 6 -13.82 18.03 59.83
C MET A 6 -12.61 18.43 58.98
N VAL A 7 -12.42 17.64 57.92
CA VAL A 7 -12.14 18.06 56.54
C VAL A 7 -10.89 18.92 56.31
N VAL A 8 -9.86 18.33 55.70
CA VAL A 8 -9.23 18.89 54.49
C VAL A 8 -8.77 17.74 53.59
N LEU A 9 -9.66 17.38 52.67
CA LEU A 9 -9.46 16.45 51.56
C LEU A 9 -8.84 17.26 50.42
N ILE A 10 -7.50 17.33 50.32
CA ILE A 10 -6.82 18.13 49.29
C ILE A 10 -5.78 17.29 48.55
N CYS A 11 -6.02 17.19 47.24
CA CYS A 11 -5.07 16.87 46.16
C CYS A 11 -4.66 15.41 45.93
N LEU A 12 -5.64 14.55 45.64
CA LEU A 12 -5.42 13.29 44.89
C LEU A 12 -5.76 13.44 43.38
N ALA A 13 -5.53 14.61 42.80
CA ALA A 13 -5.82 14.89 41.39
C ALA A 13 -4.66 15.68 40.76
N GLY A 14 -3.79 15.00 40.03
CA GLY A 14 -2.70 15.68 39.31
C GLY A 14 -1.73 14.79 38.55
N ALA A 15 -1.76 13.46 38.74
CA ALA A 15 -0.79 12.55 38.11
C ALA A 15 -1.35 11.79 36.88
N TRP A 16 -2.17 12.43 36.06
CA TRP A 16 -2.70 11.84 34.81
C TRP A 16 -2.61 12.84 33.65
N ALA A 17 -1.45 13.46 33.47
CA ALA A 17 -1.11 14.13 32.22
C ALA A 17 -0.09 13.27 31.47
N SER A 18 -0.52 12.09 31.03
CA SER A 18 0.20 11.37 29.99
C SER A 18 0.17 12.27 28.75
N PRO A 19 1.31 12.72 28.19
CA PRO A 19 1.29 13.27 26.84
C PRO A 19 0.88 12.10 25.93
N GLY A 20 -0.41 12.05 25.59
CA GLY A 20 -0.92 11.13 24.59
C GLY A 20 -0.15 11.42 23.30
N CYS A 21 0.60 10.43 22.82
CA CYS A 21 1.26 10.49 21.53
C CYS A 21 0.22 10.83 20.45
N ALA A 22 0.25 12.07 19.97
CA ALA A 22 -0.43 12.41 18.73
C ALA A 22 0.39 11.81 17.59
N PRO A 23 -0.17 10.93 16.74
CA PRO A 23 0.54 10.51 15.54
C PRO A 23 0.71 11.72 14.63
N ASN A 24 1.96 12.16 14.46
CA ASN A 24 2.32 13.17 13.48
C ASN A 24 2.35 12.51 12.09
N THR A 25 1.18 12.12 11.58
CA THR A 25 1.06 11.59 10.22
C THR A 25 1.02 12.77 9.28
N THR A 26 2.17 13.15 8.73
CA THR A 26 2.21 13.96 7.52
C THR A 26 1.63 13.09 6.40
N ILE A 27 0.47 13.48 5.88
CA ILE A 27 -0.15 12.83 4.73
C ILE A 27 0.68 13.25 3.51
N GLY A 28 1.35 12.28 2.87
CA GLY A 28 2.04 12.54 1.62
C GLY A 28 1.03 12.76 0.49
N ALA A 29 1.40 13.54 -0.52
CA ALA A 29 0.60 13.71 -1.73
C ALA A 29 1.00 12.64 -2.75
N GLY A 30 0.46 11.43 -2.58
CA GLY A 30 0.63 10.34 -3.52
C GLY A 30 -0.12 10.55 -4.84
N VAL A 31 0.01 9.60 -5.76
CA VAL A 31 -0.70 9.63 -7.05
C VAL A 31 -2.03 8.89 -6.90
N ALA A 32 -3.14 9.57 -7.20
CA ALA A 32 -4.46 8.96 -7.20
C ALA A 32 -4.67 8.03 -8.41
N TYR A 33 -5.45 6.96 -8.22
CA TYR A 33 -5.74 6.01 -9.30
C TYR A 33 -6.53 6.69 -10.45
N PRO A 34 -6.06 6.58 -11.71
CA PRO A 34 -6.66 7.30 -12.84
C PRO A 34 -7.89 6.54 -13.39
N ALA A 35 -8.97 6.52 -12.60
CA ALA A 35 -10.21 5.79 -12.93
C ALA A 35 -10.83 6.20 -14.28
N GLN A 36 -10.53 7.40 -14.78
CA GLN A 36 -11.04 7.94 -16.02
C GLN A 36 -10.43 7.28 -17.27
N LEU A 37 -9.22 6.71 -17.17
CA LEU A 37 -8.55 6.08 -18.32
C LEU A 37 -9.25 4.78 -18.74
N GLY A 38 -9.89 4.08 -17.79
CA GLY A 38 -10.45 2.75 -18.02
C GLY A 38 -9.39 1.71 -18.42
N GLN A 39 -9.75 0.43 -18.37
CA GLN A 39 -8.85 -0.62 -18.85
C GLN A 39 -8.96 -0.74 -20.38
N ALA A 40 -7.87 -0.47 -21.10
CA ALA A 40 -7.85 -0.51 -22.55
C ALA A 40 -7.80 -1.95 -23.10
N ARG A 41 -6.97 -2.81 -22.51
CA ARG A 41 -6.83 -4.23 -22.86
C ARG A 41 -6.18 -5.01 -21.72
N THR A 42 -6.02 -6.31 -21.91
CA THR A 42 -5.18 -7.18 -21.06
C THR A 42 -3.91 -7.51 -21.81
N LEU A 43 -2.75 -7.27 -21.21
CA LEU A 43 -1.46 -7.68 -21.76
C LEU A 43 -1.23 -9.15 -21.47
N ASP A 44 -0.56 -9.81 -22.42
CA ASP A 44 0.03 -11.13 -22.19
C ASP A 44 1.27 -10.94 -21.31
N ILE A 45 1.04 -10.73 -20.03
CA ILE A 45 2.00 -10.63 -18.94
C ILE A 45 1.40 -11.41 -17.78
N GLN A 46 2.19 -12.29 -17.20
CA GLN A 46 1.77 -13.06 -16.03
C GLN A 46 2.37 -12.43 -14.78
N ALA A 47 1.50 -12.13 -13.81
CA ALA A 47 1.88 -11.66 -12.49
C ALA A 47 1.66 -12.77 -11.46
N PHE A 48 2.66 -13.00 -10.62
CA PHE A 48 2.61 -13.94 -9.51
C PHE A 48 2.82 -13.16 -8.21
N SER A 49 1.96 -13.36 -7.23
CA SER A 49 2.16 -12.80 -5.88
C SER A 49 2.33 -13.91 -4.86
N ASP A 50 3.33 -13.76 -3.99
CA ASP A 50 3.61 -14.64 -2.85
C ASP A 50 3.19 -14.02 -1.50
N GLY A 51 2.46 -12.91 -1.54
CA GLY A 51 2.01 -12.15 -0.37
C GLY A 51 2.95 -11.02 0.06
N VAL A 52 4.23 -11.06 -0.31
CA VAL A 52 5.20 -9.99 -0.01
C VAL A 52 5.85 -9.40 -1.25
N ARG A 53 5.85 -10.13 -2.37
CA ARG A 53 6.41 -9.73 -3.64
C ARG A 53 5.41 -9.95 -4.77
N LEU A 54 5.62 -9.19 -5.83
CA LEU A 54 4.96 -9.32 -7.12
C LEU A 54 6.01 -9.59 -8.19
N THR A 55 5.99 -10.78 -8.77
CA THR A 55 6.88 -11.16 -9.88
C THR A 55 6.12 -11.08 -11.19
N MET A 56 6.68 -10.40 -12.19
CA MET A 56 6.07 -10.25 -13.51
C MET A 56 7.09 -10.49 -14.62
N THR A 57 6.66 -11.17 -15.68
CA THR A 57 7.50 -11.38 -16.89
C THR A 57 6.87 -10.72 -18.09
N ASN A 58 7.63 -9.89 -18.81
CA ASN A 58 7.16 -9.27 -20.04
C ASN A 58 7.16 -10.27 -21.20
N THR A 59 6.02 -10.92 -21.44
CA THR A 59 5.83 -11.81 -22.59
C THR A 59 5.30 -11.08 -23.84
N THR A 60 5.18 -9.75 -23.79
CA THR A 60 4.78 -8.95 -24.96
C THR A 60 5.94 -8.76 -25.94
N GLY A 61 5.62 -8.36 -27.18
CA GLY A 61 6.63 -8.05 -28.20
C GLY A 61 7.31 -6.68 -28.02
N GLY A 62 6.93 -5.88 -27.02
CA GLY A 62 7.41 -4.51 -26.84
C GLY A 62 8.07 -4.26 -25.49
N THR A 63 8.96 -3.28 -25.44
CA THR A 63 9.50 -2.73 -24.18
C THR A 63 8.42 -1.88 -23.50
N ILE A 64 8.21 -2.10 -22.20
CA ILE A 64 7.38 -1.22 -21.38
C ILE A 64 8.30 -0.13 -20.83
N ARG A 65 7.91 1.13 -21.00
CA ARG A 65 8.66 2.33 -20.59
C ARG A 65 7.74 3.27 -19.84
N ASP A 66 8.31 4.08 -18.95
CA ASP A 66 7.61 5.14 -18.22
C ASP A 66 6.29 4.65 -17.61
N ALA A 67 6.38 3.51 -16.93
CA ALA A 67 5.21 2.77 -16.50
C ALA A 67 5.04 2.81 -14.99
N ARG A 68 3.77 2.71 -14.58
CA ARG A 68 3.39 2.57 -13.18
C ARG A 68 2.55 1.32 -13.03
N VAL A 69 2.94 0.49 -12.07
CA VAL A 69 2.18 -0.71 -11.71
C VAL A 69 1.15 -0.31 -10.67
N TRP A 70 -0.09 -0.67 -10.91
CA TRP A 70 -1.20 -0.49 -9.99
C TRP A 70 -1.64 -1.82 -9.43
N VAL A 71 -1.77 -1.89 -8.10
CA VAL A 71 -2.32 -3.02 -7.37
C VAL A 71 -3.67 -2.60 -6.77
N ASN A 72 -4.69 -3.42 -7.02
CA ASN A 72 -6.06 -3.21 -6.51
C ASN A 72 -6.65 -1.83 -6.83
N ALA A 73 -6.26 -1.23 -7.96
CA ALA A 73 -6.70 0.11 -8.37
C ALA A 73 -6.50 1.20 -7.29
N TYR A 74 -5.46 1.06 -6.46
CA TYR A 74 -5.25 1.96 -5.33
C TYR A 74 -3.78 2.19 -5.02
N TYR A 75 -3.01 1.11 -4.93
CA TYR A 75 -1.60 1.16 -4.61
C TYR A 75 -0.77 1.21 -5.89
N GLN A 76 0.29 2.00 -5.90
CA GLN A 76 1.12 2.18 -7.08
C GLN A 76 2.62 2.10 -6.79
N LEU A 77 3.36 1.72 -7.84
CA LEU A 77 4.81 1.78 -7.88
C LEU A 77 5.27 2.16 -9.30
N ALA A 78 6.10 3.19 -9.43
CA ALA A 78 6.79 3.49 -10.68
C ALA A 78 7.88 2.44 -10.93
N ILE A 79 8.00 1.98 -12.17
CA ILE A 79 8.95 0.93 -12.54
C ILE A 79 9.88 1.40 -13.64
N GLU A 80 11.12 0.92 -13.59
CA GLU A 80 12.08 1.12 -14.66
C GLU A 80 11.64 0.40 -15.95
N PRO A 81 12.12 0.84 -17.13
CA PRO A 81 11.86 0.15 -18.38
C PRO A 81 12.26 -1.32 -18.33
N TRP A 82 11.37 -2.20 -18.80
CA TRP A 82 11.67 -3.62 -18.96
C TRP A 82 11.44 -4.07 -20.41
N ALA A 83 12.34 -4.89 -20.93
CA ALA A 83 12.31 -5.43 -22.29
C ALA A 83 11.52 -6.75 -22.38
N PRO A 84 11.12 -7.18 -23.60
CA PRO A 84 10.57 -8.51 -23.82
C PRO A 84 11.45 -9.61 -23.21
N GLY A 85 10.84 -10.58 -22.54
CA GLY A 85 11.49 -11.70 -21.85
C GLY A 85 12.08 -11.36 -20.49
N GLN A 86 12.11 -10.09 -20.08
CA GLN A 86 12.63 -9.72 -18.76
C GLN A 86 11.59 -9.98 -17.67
N THR A 87 12.09 -10.49 -16.54
CA THR A 87 11.33 -10.66 -15.31
C THR A 87 11.72 -9.56 -14.33
N VAL A 88 10.73 -8.94 -13.71
CA VAL A 88 10.95 -8.06 -12.56
C VAL A 88 10.31 -8.65 -11.31
N VAL A 89 10.91 -8.33 -10.17
CA VAL A 89 10.41 -8.69 -8.85
C VAL A 89 10.25 -7.39 -8.07
N LEU A 90 9.02 -7.04 -7.75
CA LEU A 90 8.65 -5.82 -7.03
C LEU A 90 8.29 -6.19 -5.59
N SER A 91 8.77 -5.43 -4.62
CA SER A 91 8.39 -5.64 -3.23
C SER A 91 7.04 -4.96 -2.98
N LEU A 92 6.07 -5.68 -2.40
CA LEU A 92 4.74 -5.11 -2.20
C LEU A 92 4.76 -3.94 -1.21
N ASP A 93 5.66 -3.95 -0.23
CA ASP A 93 5.85 -2.86 0.74
C ASP A 93 6.43 -1.57 0.14
N GLU A 94 6.88 -1.57 -1.12
CA GLU A 94 7.29 -0.36 -1.85
C GLU A 94 6.11 0.37 -2.48
N PHE A 95 4.96 -0.29 -2.62
CA PHE A 95 3.77 0.32 -3.19
C PHE A 95 3.17 1.35 -2.22
N ARG A 96 2.67 2.45 -2.77
CA ARG A 96 2.06 3.57 -2.02
C ARG A 96 0.67 3.88 -2.53
N ASP A 97 -0.23 4.29 -1.65
CA ASP A 97 -1.52 4.84 -2.04
C ASP A 97 -1.46 6.36 -2.34
N GLU A 98 -2.62 6.96 -2.59
CA GLU A 98 -2.77 8.41 -2.84
C GLU A 98 -2.39 9.30 -1.65
N TYR A 99 -2.29 8.73 -0.45
CA TYR A 99 -1.91 9.39 0.78
C TYR A 99 -0.47 9.06 1.22
N ASP A 100 0.30 8.41 0.32
CA ASP A 100 1.64 7.89 0.55
C ASP A 100 1.70 6.80 1.66
N ALA A 101 0.58 6.14 1.94
CA ALA A 101 0.57 5.03 2.88
C ALA A 101 1.06 3.74 2.18
N PRO A 102 1.89 2.93 2.85
CA PRO A 102 2.43 1.70 2.27
C PRO A 102 1.37 0.60 2.17
N TYR A 103 1.50 -0.24 1.14
CA TYR A 103 0.77 -1.51 1.05
C TYR A 103 1.10 -2.42 2.23
N ARG A 104 0.10 -3.11 2.77
CA ARG A 104 0.28 -3.97 3.94
C ARG A 104 0.59 -5.40 3.50
N ALA A 105 1.86 -5.66 3.21
CA ALA A 105 2.36 -7.00 2.86
C ALA A 105 2.35 -8.01 4.03
N GLY A 106 1.99 -7.57 5.26
CA GLY A 106 2.02 -8.39 6.46
C GLY A 106 3.41 -8.45 7.10
N GLY A 107 3.72 -9.57 7.76
CA GLY A 107 5.00 -9.79 8.45
C GLY A 107 4.80 -10.48 9.80
N PHE A 108 5.87 -11.06 10.36
CA PHE A 108 5.79 -11.86 11.59
C PHE A 108 5.22 -11.08 12.79
N PHE A 109 5.46 -9.76 12.85
CA PHE A 109 4.98 -8.88 13.91
C PHE A 109 3.82 -7.97 13.47
N ALA A 110 3.18 -8.25 12.33
CA ALA A 110 2.08 -7.41 11.85
C ALA A 110 0.84 -7.57 12.74
N GLY A 111 0.36 -6.48 13.33
CA GLY A 111 -0.87 -6.46 14.13
C GLY A 111 -2.17 -6.52 13.31
N ARG A 112 -2.07 -6.60 11.98
CA ARG A 112 -3.20 -6.67 11.04
C ARG A 112 -2.90 -7.69 9.95
N ASN A 113 -3.98 -8.25 9.39
CA ASN A 113 -3.87 -9.15 8.25
C ASN A 113 -3.26 -8.43 7.03
N PRO A 114 -2.45 -9.14 6.23
CA PRO A 114 -1.95 -8.61 4.98
C PRO A 114 -3.09 -8.34 4.01
N ASP A 115 -2.94 -7.28 3.22
CA ASP A 115 -3.77 -7.04 2.06
C ASP A 115 -3.47 -8.12 1.01
N LYS A 116 -4.47 -8.48 0.20
CA LYS A 116 -4.28 -9.45 -0.89
C LYS A 116 -4.23 -8.71 -2.22
N VAL A 117 -3.46 -9.23 -3.16
CA VAL A 117 -3.46 -8.76 -4.55
C VAL A 117 -4.61 -9.46 -5.27
N TYR A 118 -5.58 -8.68 -5.77
CA TYR A 118 -6.71 -9.18 -6.57
C TYR A 118 -6.65 -8.67 -8.01
N GLN A 119 -5.98 -7.55 -8.24
CA GLN A 119 -5.85 -6.91 -9.54
C GLN A 119 -4.47 -6.31 -9.70
N VAL A 120 -3.90 -6.45 -10.90
CA VAL A 120 -2.66 -5.80 -11.32
C VAL A 120 -2.91 -5.15 -12.67
N GLN A 121 -2.54 -3.88 -12.77
CA GLN A 121 -2.62 -3.10 -14.00
C GLN A 121 -1.32 -2.33 -14.22
N ILE A 122 -1.04 -1.98 -15.47
CA ILE A 122 0.10 -1.17 -15.88
C ILE A 122 -0.44 0.08 -16.54
N GLU A 123 -0.16 1.23 -15.95
CA GLU A 123 -0.34 2.53 -16.57
C GLU A 123 0.88 2.87 -17.42
N HIS A 124 0.66 3.18 -18.70
CA HIS A 124 1.70 3.68 -19.61
C HIS A 124 1.03 4.33 -20.81
N ALA A 125 1.63 5.40 -21.35
CA ALA A 125 1.12 6.11 -22.54
C ALA A 125 -0.39 6.43 -22.46
N ASP A 126 -0.80 7.04 -21.33
CA ASP A 126 -2.18 7.47 -21.04
C ASP A 126 -3.25 6.38 -21.16
N ARG A 127 -2.90 5.14 -20.82
CA ARG A 127 -3.85 4.03 -20.71
C ARG A 127 -3.51 3.12 -19.54
N LEU A 128 -4.53 2.40 -19.05
CA LEU A 128 -4.35 1.28 -18.14
C LEU A 128 -4.51 -0.04 -18.90
N ASP A 129 -3.49 -0.86 -18.86
CA ASP A 129 -3.53 -2.23 -19.37
C ASP A 129 -3.59 -3.22 -18.20
N GLY A 130 -4.52 -4.17 -18.24
CA GLY A 130 -4.61 -5.25 -17.25
C GLY A 130 -3.52 -6.30 -17.41
N VAL A 131 -3.16 -6.96 -16.31
CA VAL A 131 -2.20 -8.07 -16.28
C VAL A 131 -2.88 -9.32 -15.73
N VAL A 132 -2.48 -10.51 -16.20
CA VAL A 132 -3.04 -11.77 -15.74
C VAL A 132 -2.41 -12.15 -14.40
N LEU A 133 -3.18 -12.02 -13.32
CA LEU A 133 -2.77 -12.48 -12.00
C LEU A 133 -2.95 -13.99 -11.87
N VAL A 134 -1.85 -14.71 -11.70
CA VAL A 134 -1.84 -16.15 -11.44
C VAL A 134 -1.81 -16.38 -9.94
N LYS A 135 -2.91 -16.94 -9.41
CA LYS A 135 -3.03 -17.27 -8.00
C LYS A 135 -2.20 -18.52 -7.69
N SER A 136 -1.15 -18.37 -6.88
CA SER A 136 -0.50 -19.54 -6.27
C SER A 136 -1.49 -20.20 -5.30
N ARG A 137 -1.59 -21.53 -5.36
CA ARG A 137 -2.45 -22.32 -4.47
C ARG A 137 -1.90 -22.36 -3.05
#